data_AF-A0A2V7JSE5-F1
#
_entry.id   AF-A0A2V7JSE5-F1
#
_cell.length_a   1.000
_cell.length_b   1.000
_cell.length_c   1.000
_cell.angle_alpha   90.00
_cell.angle_beta   90.00
_cell.angle_gamma   90.00
#
_symmetry.space_group_name_H-M   'P 1'
#
loop_
_entity.id
_entity.type
_entity.pdbx_description
1 polymer ?
#
loop_
_entity_poly.entity_id
_entity_poly.type
_entity_poly.pdbx_seq_one_letter_code
_entity_poly.pdbx_strand_id
1 'polypeptide(L)'
;MRSVDQLGGQTGHWSDLVGTKKGQEIHAEQRGRTPDGRTTILKIRYFDIQPNHFSWVADRSEDGGVTWAREYVRIEATRHVATPAGQ
;
A
#
# COMPACT_ATOMS: atom_id res chain seq x y z
N MET A 1 19.29 6.53 -3.52
CA MET A 1 18.14 6.53 -2.59
C MET A 1 18.69 6.96 -1.24
N ARG A 2 18.29 8.14 -0.73
CA ARG A 2 18.85 8.68 0.53
C ARG A 2 18.04 8.13 1.71
N SER A 3 18.73 7.57 2.69
CA SER A 3 18.19 7.09 3.97
C SER A 3 17.68 8.26 4.81
N VAL A 4 16.58 8.05 5.53
CA VAL A 4 15.82 9.07 6.28
C VAL A 4 16.42 9.33 7.68
N ASP A 5 17.74 9.26 7.83
CA ASP A 5 18.41 9.67 9.08
C ASP A 5 18.43 11.21 9.24
N GLN A 6 17.87 11.94 8.27
CA GLN A 6 17.97 13.40 8.16
C GLN A 6 16.85 14.19 8.88
N LEU A 7 15.97 13.53 9.66
CA LEU A 7 14.79 14.14 10.30
C LEU A 7 14.81 14.17 11.85
N GLY A 8 15.97 14.02 12.51
CA GLY A 8 16.12 14.41 13.91
C GLY A 8 15.52 13.46 14.96
N GLY A 9 15.56 12.14 14.73
CA GLY A 9 15.33 11.16 15.80
C GLY A 9 13.88 10.81 16.12
N GLN A 10 12.92 11.14 15.25
CA GLN A 10 11.61 10.49 15.26
C GLN A 10 11.66 9.30 14.29
N THR A 11 11.49 8.08 14.80
CA THR A 11 11.53 6.86 13.98
C THR A 11 10.47 6.91 12.89
N GLY A 12 10.90 7.08 11.64
CA GLY A 12 10.05 6.87 10.47
C GLY A 12 10.27 5.46 9.93
N HIS A 13 9.22 4.64 9.88
CA HIS A 13 9.24 3.40 9.11
C HIS A 13 8.63 3.69 7.73
N TRP A 14 9.46 3.76 6.70
CA TRP A 14 9.01 3.86 5.32
C TRP A 14 8.92 2.46 4.70
N SER A 15 7.97 2.28 3.80
CA SER A 15 7.85 1.09 2.98
C SER A 15 7.94 1.50 1.52
N ASP A 16 8.90 0.94 0.79
CA ASP A 16 8.93 1.06 -0.66
C ASP A 16 7.79 0.22 -1.25
N LEU A 17 7.04 0.83 -2.14
CA LEU A 17 5.99 0.18 -2.91
C LEU A 17 6.37 0.22 -4.39
N VAL A 18 6.59 -0.95 -4.98
CA VAL A 18 6.83 -1.07 -6.43
C VAL A 18 5.56 -1.57 -7.08
N GLY A 19 4.91 -0.70 -7.85
CA GLY A 19 3.72 -1.03 -8.64
C GLY A 19 4.08 -1.41 -10.08
N THR A 20 3.56 -2.53 -10.55
CA THR A 20 3.61 -2.95 -11.96
C THR A 20 2.20 -2.96 -12.54
N LYS A 21 1.99 -2.23 -13.64
CA LYS A 21 0.72 -2.26 -14.36
C LYS A 21 0.58 -3.58 -15.12
N LYS A 22 -0.57 -4.24 -14.99
CA LYS A 22 -0.93 -5.47 -15.71
C LYS A 22 -2.33 -5.31 -16.29
N GLY A 23 -2.43 -5.02 -17.59
CA GLY A 23 -3.70 -4.70 -18.23
C GLY A 23 -4.36 -3.47 -17.59
N GLN A 24 -5.55 -3.67 -17.01
CA GLN A 24 -6.31 -2.64 -16.31
C GLN A 24 -6.03 -2.58 -14.79
N GLU A 25 -5.11 -3.40 -14.29
CA GLU A 25 -4.78 -3.49 -12.87
C GLU A 25 -3.39 -2.92 -12.57
N ILE A 26 -3.16 -2.57 -11.31
CA ILE A 26 -1.83 -2.29 -10.77
C ILE A 26 -1.55 -3.30 -9.67
N HIS A 27 -0.46 -4.03 -9.80
CA HIS A 27 0.00 -5.01 -8.82
C HIS A 27 1.19 -4.42 -8.09
N ALA A 28 1.11 -4.30 -6.78
CA ALA A 28 2.19 -3.75 -5.99
C ALA A 28 2.61 -4.69 -4.88
N GLU A 29 3.86 -4.60 -4.46
CA GLU A 29 4.34 -5.27 -3.26
C GLU A 29 4.88 -4.23 -2.30
N GLN A 30 4.37 -4.26 -1.07
CA GLN A 30 4.87 -3.47 0.04
C GLN A 30 5.61 -4.39 1.00
N ARG A 31 6.81 -4.00 1.40
CA ARG A 31 7.58 -4.71 2.42
C ARG A 31 7.77 -3.83 3.64
N GLY A 32 7.57 -4.41 4.81
CA GLY A 32 7.79 -3.79 6.10
C GLY A 32 8.61 -4.69 7.02
N ARG A 33 8.94 -4.16 8.19
CA ARG A 33 9.57 -4.90 9.28
C ARG A 33 8.85 -4.60 10.58
N THR A 34 8.47 -5.65 11.32
CA THR A 34 7.89 -5.53 12.66
C THR A 34 8.97 -5.20 13.69
N PRO A 35 8.62 -4.72 14.89
CA PRO A 35 9.59 -4.40 15.94
C PRO A 35 10.50 -5.57 16.34
N ASP A 36 10.01 -6.81 16.22
CA ASP A 36 10.76 -8.04 16.47
C ASP A 36 11.66 -8.49 15.29
N GLY A 37 11.75 -7.68 14.24
CA GLY A 37 12.63 -7.91 13.09
C GLY A 37 12.04 -8.77 11.98
N ARG A 38 10.83 -9.35 12.14
CA ARG A 38 10.18 -10.13 11.08
C ARG A 38 9.79 -9.25 9.89
N THR A 39 9.88 -9.83 8.69
CA THR A 39 9.44 -9.15 7.46
C THR A 39 7.95 -9.37 7.25
N THR A 40 7.23 -8.27 7.08
CA THR A 40 5.83 -8.29 6.64
C THR A 40 5.75 -7.94 5.17
N ILE A 41 4.83 -8.58 4.45
CA ILE A 41 4.60 -8.35 3.03
C ILE A 41 3.11 -8.12 2.80
N LEU A 42 2.77 -7.08 2.05
CA LEU A 42 1.46 -6.93 1.42
C LEU A 42 1.60 -7.09 -0.09
N LYS A 43 0.90 -8.07 -0.66
CA LYS A 43 0.71 -8.17 -2.11
C LYS A 43 -0.61 -7.52 -2.46
N ILE A 44 -0.51 -6.40 -3.15
CA ILE A 44 -1.56 -5.43 -3.37
C ILE A 44 -2.03 -5.53 -4.82
N ARG A 45 -3.34 -5.59 -5.03
CA ARG A 45 -3.96 -5.48 -6.36
C ARG A 45 -4.96 -4.33 -6.38
N TYR A 46 -4.68 -3.31 -7.18
CA TYR A 46 -5.62 -2.26 -7.55
C TYR A 46 -6.35 -2.68 -8.82
N PHE A 47 -7.68 -2.58 -8.82
CA PHE A 47 -8.55 -2.98 -9.92
C PHE A 47 -9.81 -2.10 -9.94
N ASP A 48 -10.65 -2.27 -10.96
CA ASP A 48 -11.82 -1.41 -11.21
C ASP A 48 -11.47 0.10 -11.20
N ILE A 49 -10.34 0.42 -11.84
CA ILE A 49 -9.78 1.76 -11.84
C ILE A 49 -10.55 2.63 -12.84
N GLN A 50 -11.29 3.59 -12.31
CA GLN A 50 -12.11 4.57 -13.01
C GLN A 50 -11.63 5.99 -12.63
N PRO A 51 -12.06 7.06 -13.34
CA PRO A 51 -11.59 8.43 -13.06
C PRO A 51 -11.80 8.91 -11.61
N ASN A 52 -12.84 8.41 -10.94
CA ASN A 52 -13.22 8.78 -9.58
C ASN A 52 -13.28 7.61 -8.60
N HIS A 53 -12.91 6.39 -9.02
CA HIS A 53 -13.06 5.19 -8.20
C HIS A 53 -11.91 4.21 -8.45
N PHE A 54 -11.53 3.47 -7.42
CA PHE A 54 -10.81 2.21 -7.58
C PHE A 54 -11.11 1.26 -6.42
N SER A 55 -10.95 -0.03 -6.66
CA SER A 55 -10.91 -1.04 -5.62
C SER A 55 -9.49 -1.53 -5.39
N TRP A 56 -9.20 -1.93 -4.16
CA TRP A 56 -7.90 -2.47 -3.75
C TRP A 56 -8.10 -3.67 -2.83
N VAL A 57 -7.42 -4.78 -3.12
CA VAL A 57 -7.30 -5.90 -2.18
C VAL A 57 -5.83 -6.17 -1.86
N ALA A 58 -5.56 -6.69 -0.67
CA ALA A 58 -4.24 -7.17 -0.32
C ALA A 58 -4.24 -8.52 0.39
N ASP A 59 -3.34 -9.39 -0.05
CA ASP A 59 -2.91 -10.55 0.72
C ASP A 59 -1.77 -10.14 1.65
N ARG A 60 -1.76 -10.67 2.88
CA ARG A 60 -0.74 -10.36 3.89
C ARG A 60 0.06 -11.58 4.29
N SER A 61 1.36 -11.39 4.44
CA SER A 61 2.25 -12.34 5.11
C SER A 61 3.00 -11.64 6.25
N GLU A 62 3.15 -12.34 7.37
CA GLU A 62 3.91 -11.91 8.55
C GLU A 62 5.19 -12.74 8.78
N ASP A 63 5.50 -13.64 7.86
CA ASP A 63 6.60 -14.61 7.94
C ASP A 63 7.50 -14.58 6.69
N GLY A 64 7.58 -13.42 6.02
CA GLY A 64 8.42 -13.26 4.83
C GLY A 64 7.91 -13.98 3.58
N GLY A 65 6.64 -14.35 3.54
CA GLY A 65 5.96 -14.92 2.37
C GLY A 65 5.75 -16.43 2.43
N VAL A 66 5.95 -17.08 3.58
CA VAL A 66 5.73 -18.52 3.77
C VAL A 66 4.23 -18.82 3.87
N THR A 67 3.51 -18.08 4.70
CA THR A 67 2.05 -18.16 4.82
C THR A 67 1.38 -16.86 4.42
N TRP A 68 0.14 -16.96 3.96
CA TRP A 68 -0.62 -15.84 3.41
C TRP A 68 -2.04 -15.82 3.95
N ALA A 69 -2.41 -14.73 4.62
CA ALA A 69 -3.80 -14.36 4.83
C ALA A 69 -4.34 -13.74 3.53
N ARG A 70 -5.29 -14.42 2.90
CA ARG A 70 -5.91 -13.98 1.64
C ARG A 70 -6.93 -12.89 1.86
N GLU A 71 -6.96 -11.90 0.97
CA GLU A 71 -7.88 -10.76 1.01
C GLU A 71 -7.94 -10.10 2.40
N TYR A 72 -6.80 -10.06 3.09
CA TYR A 72 -6.67 -9.53 4.45
C TYR A 72 -7.17 -8.08 4.55
N VAL A 73 -7.00 -7.30 3.48
CA VAL A 73 -7.62 -5.98 3.34
C VAL A 73 -8.40 -5.92 2.04
N ARG A 74 -9.57 -5.29 2.12
CA ARG A 74 -10.35 -4.85 0.97
C ARG A 74 -10.80 -3.41 1.18
N ILE A 75 -10.54 -2.55 0.21
CA ILE A 75 -11.02 -1.17 0.19
C ILE A 75 -11.64 -0.87 -1.16
N GLU A 76 -12.69 -0.06 -1.12
CA GLU A 76 -13.24 0.65 -2.26
C GLU A 76 -13.05 2.14 -1.98
N ALA A 77 -12.38 2.83 -2.90
CA ALA A 77 -12.00 4.22 -2.73
C ALA A 77 -12.69 5.06 -3.79
N THR A 78 -13.43 6.06 -3.34
CA THR A 78 -14.13 7.02 -4.20
C THR A 78 -13.58 8.41 -3.96
N ARG A 79 -13.24 9.12 -5.04
CA ARG A 79 -12.85 10.52 -5.00
C ARG A 79 -14.08 11.37 -4.75
N HIS A 80 -14.12 12.06 -3.61
CA HIS A 80 -15.05 13.15 -3.36
C HIS A 80 -14.44 14.47 -3.85
N VAL A 81 -15.16 15.21 -4.68
CA VAL A 81 -14.77 16.58 -5.03
C VAL A 81 -15.39 17.49 -3.97
N ALA A 82 -14.56 18.19 -3.20
CA ALA A 82 -15.06 19.27 -2.37
C ALA A 82 -15.48 20.42 -3.29
N THR A 83 -16.74 20.85 -3.22
CA THR A 83 -17.15 22.13 -3.80
C THR A 83 -16.33 23.21 -3.09
N PRO A 84 -15.58 24.08 -3.81
CA PRO A 84 -14.94 25.22 -3.18
C PRO A 84 -16.03 26.04 -2.48
N ALA A 85 -15.84 26.34 -1.19
CA ALA A 85 -16.69 27.32 -0.52
C ALA A 85 -16.60 28.63 -1.32
N GLY A 86 -17.76 29.12 -1.78
CA GLY A 86 -17.85 30.34 -2.58
C GLY A 86 -17.15 31.52 -1.89
N GLN A 87 -16.59 32.39 -2.74
CA GLN A 87 -15.87 33.62 -2.42
C GLN A 87 -16.63 34.54 -1.46
#